data_AF-A0A8C9SED4-F1
#
_entry.id   AF-A0A8C9SED4-F1
#
_cell.length_a   1.000
_cell.length_b   1.000
_cell.length_c   1.000
_cell.angle_alpha   90.00
_cell.angle_beta   90.00
_cell.angle_gamma   90.00
#
_symmetry.space_group_name_H-M   'P 1'
#
loop_
_entity.id
_entity.type
_entity.pdbx_description
1 polymer ?
#
loop_
_entity_poly.entity_id
_entity_poly.type
_entity_poly.pdbx_seq_one_letter_code
_entity_poly.pdbx_strand_id
1 'polypeptide(L)'
;MLQATWRITMVTLVASLLVPGKESTTNMNKKSFLYFAYGSNLLKERLQLENPSARVHCVARLQDYKLVFGNHQGHPSDRWHGGVATIEHSPGDEVWGVVWEMNLDDLESLDRQENVKLGAYSPVEVSVRTGGQELTCRTYIMNSCVYAPPSPQYLKVIVMGAEQNGLPEEYQQKLRAIQTNKYEGPLLVMQDLEKAIQKSKEEANHLLQQRTEQMQTTESTFNTTSVTAVSNVTNNHFLYFAYGSNLLKERLQLRNPSACFHTIGILKGYALKFGFWGKGFERLNIWHGGVATIEEKKDSEVWGVIWKIGNEHLRTLDKQEGVDIGFYQPLEVKVEIKDGELLCRTYQMNNFTAQLTSPQYKQVMCLGAKQNGLPLDYTNKICAVETNDYSGPSVLDDINAVMEDEKHRTPHRCTARTT
;
A
#
# COMPACT_ATOMS: atom_id res chain seq x y z
N MET A 1 -54.99 55.86 49.61
CA MET A 1 -55.03 54.94 50.77
C MET A 1 -54.72 53.55 50.22
N LEU A 2 -53.55 52.97 50.50
CA LEU A 2 -53.32 51.96 51.58
C LEU A 2 -54.20 50.72 51.31
N GLN A 3 -53.72 49.48 51.11
CA GLN A 3 -52.54 48.79 51.63
C GLN A 3 -52.13 47.58 50.78
N ALA A 4 -50.88 47.15 50.99
CA ALA A 4 -50.18 46.03 50.39
C ALA A 4 -50.63 44.64 50.90
N THR A 5 -50.25 43.59 50.17
CA THR A 5 -49.53 42.43 50.76
C THR A 5 -48.89 41.57 49.67
N TRP A 6 -47.65 41.16 49.92
CA TRP A 6 -46.80 40.29 49.10
C TRP A 6 -46.97 38.82 49.48
N ARG A 7 -46.87 37.90 48.52
CA ARG A 7 -46.30 36.56 48.70
C ARG A 7 -45.82 35.96 47.37
N ILE A 8 -44.57 35.55 47.36
CA ILE A 8 -43.79 34.92 46.28
C ILE A 8 -44.07 33.40 46.26
N THR A 9 -44.06 32.72 45.10
CA THR A 9 -43.09 31.64 44.72
C THR A 9 -43.35 31.08 43.31
N MET A 10 -42.23 30.84 42.62
CA MET A 10 -41.90 30.37 41.26
C MET A 10 -42.87 29.46 40.47
N VAL A 11 -42.93 29.74 39.16
CA VAL A 11 -43.17 28.76 38.10
C VAL A 11 -42.06 28.88 37.06
N THR A 12 -41.34 27.79 36.81
CA THR A 12 -40.42 27.63 35.68
C THR A 12 -41.07 26.68 34.67
N LEU A 13 -41.27 27.13 33.42
CA LEU A 13 -41.38 26.22 32.29
C LEU A 13 -40.79 26.89 31.04
N VAL A 14 -39.84 26.20 30.44
CA VAL A 14 -39.00 26.62 29.32
C VAL A 14 -39.81 26.52 28.03
N ALA A 15 -39.83 27.60 27.24
CA ALA A 15 -40.44 27.65 25.92
C ALA A 15 -39.37 27.48 24.82
N SER A 16 -39.67 26.56 23.93
CA SER A 16 -38.94 26.20 22.71
C SER A 16 -38.82 27.37 21.72
N LEU A 17 -37.65 27.55 21.13
CA LEU A 17 -37.47 28.28 19.86
C LEU A 17 -36.55 27.48 18.94
N LEU A 18 -37.11 27.20 17.75
CA LEU A 18 -36.56 26.39 16.67
C LEU A 18 -35.27 27.00 16.09
N VAL A 19 -34.25 26.15 15.89
CA VAL A 19 -33.16 26.39 14.94
C VAL A 19 -33.33 25.37 13.81
N PRO A 20 -33.23 25.76 12.52
CA PRO A 20 -33.44 24.84 11.41
C PRO A 20 -32.34 23.77 11.42
N GLY A 21 -32.74 22.51 11.54
CA GLY A 21 -31.86 21.37 11.38
C GLY A 21 -31.28 21.35 9.98
N LYS A 22 -29.94 21.46 9.89
CA LYS A 22 -29.20 21.02 8.72
C LYS A 22 -29.51 19.53 8.57
N GLU A 23 -30.26 19.19 7.53
CA GLU A 23 -30.49 17.82 7.10
C GLU A 23 -29.13 17.11 7.08
N SER A 24 -28.94 16.16 8.01
CA SER A 24 -27.92 15.15 7.82
C SER A 24 -28.36 14.39 6.59
N THR A 25 -27.69 14.63 5.46
CA THR A 25 -27.79 13.74 4.32
C THR A 25 -27.47 12.35 4.84
N THR A 26 -28.53 11.57 4.87
CA THR A 26 -28.54 10.15 5.15
C THR A 26 -27.35 9.53 4.43
N ASN A 27 -26.44 8.96 5.21
CA ASN A 27 -25.52 7.97 4.70
C ASN A 27 -26.40 6.79 4.28
N MET A 28 -26.95 6.86 3.05
CA MET A 28 -27.55 5.69 2.42
C MET A 28 -26.44 4.66 2.43
N ASN A 29 -26.61 3.58 3.20
CA ASN A 29 -25.83 2.36 3.06
C ASN A 29 -25.96 1.91 1.60
N LYS A 30 -25.13 2.46 0.71
CA LYS A 30 -25.00 1.98 -0.65
C LYS A 30 -24.41 0.59 -0.52
N LYS A 31 -25.23 -0.41 -0.82
CA LYS A 31 -24.80 -1.80 -0.86
C LYS A 31 -23.61 -1.88 -1.84
N SER A 32 -22.50 -2.45 -1.39
CA SER A 32 -21.31 -2.70 -2.19
C SER A 32 -21.21 -4.17 -2.60
N PHE A 33 -20.39 -4.44 -3.62
CA PHE A 33 -20.00 -5.80 -4.02
C PHE A 33 -18.50 -5.87 -4.26
N LEU A 34 -17.95 -7.08 -4.19
CA LEU A 34 -16.54 -7.36 -4.47
C LEU A 34 -16.37 -7.81 -5.92
N TYR A 35 -15.46 -7.15 -6.63
CA TYR A 35 -15.09 -7.45 -8.01
C TYR A 35 -13.64 -7.89 -8.10
N PHE A 36 -13.38 -9.12 -8.55
CA PHE A 36 -12.03 -9.62 -8.79
C PHE A 36 -11.59 -9.33 -10.22
N ALA A 37 -10.62 -8.42 -10.36
CA ALA A 37 -10.00 -8.05 -11.63
C ALA A 37 -8.65 -8.78 -11.81
N TYR A 38 -8.45 -9.34 -13.00
CA TYR A 38 -7.20 -10.02 -13.38
C TYR A 38 -6.63 -9.53 -14.74
N GLY A 39 -7.31 -8.58 -15.39
CA GLY A 39 -6.95 -8.00 -16.70
C GLY A 39 -6.60 -6.52 -16.61
N SER A 40 -7.04 -5.70 -17.58
CA SER A 40 -6.70 -4.25 -17.58
C SER A 40 -7.21 -3.48 -16.37
N ASN A 41 -8.26 -3.98 -15.71
CA ASN A 41 -8.81 -3.39 -14.48
C ASN A 41 -7.95 -3.68 -13.24
N LEU A 42 -6.78 -4.30 -13.39
CA LEU A 42 -5.74 -4.26 -12.36
C LEU A 42 -5.25 -2.81 -12.13
N LEU A 43 -5.24 -1.96 -13.16
CA LEU A 43 -4.79 -0.58 -13.03
C LEU A 43 -5.94 0.33 -12.58
N LYS A 44 -5.73 1.05 -11.47
CA LYS A 44 -6.74 1.93 -10.86
C LYS A 44 -7.26 2.97 -11.84
N GLU A 45 -6.38 3.69 -12.50
CA GLU A 45 -6.73 4.76 -13.45
C GLU A 45 -7.55 4.19 -14.60
N ARG A 46 -7.27 2.96 -15.04
CA ARG A 46 -8.05 2.30 -16.09
C ARG A 46 -9.47 1.97 -15.63
N LEU A 47 -9.62 1.38 -14.44
CA LEU A 47 -10.93 1.01 -13.90
C LEU A 47 -11.77 2.26 -13.60
N GLN A 48 -11.16 3.30 -13.04
CA GLN A 48 -11.82 4.53 -12.62
C GLN A 48 -12.24 5.45 -13.76
N LEU A 49 -11.81 5.23 -15.01
CA LEU A 49 -12.34 5.93 -16.19
C LEU A 49 -13.86 5.80 -16.29
N GLU A 50 -14.40 4.62 -15.96
CA GLU A 50 -15.84 4.32 -16.06
C GLU A 50 -16.47 4.01 -14.70
N ASN A 51 -15.65 3.79 -13.67
CA ASN A 51 -16.07 3.39 -12.32
C ASN A 51 -15.34 4.22 -11.26
N PRO A 52 -15.58 5.54 -11.18
CA PRO A 52 -14.79 6.46 -10.35
C PRO A 52 -14.91 6.16 -8.84
N SER A 53 -15.95 5.43 -8.42
CA SER A 53 -16.17 5.04 -7.03
C SER A 53 -15.35 3.83 -6.60
N ALA A 54 -14.75 3.09 -7.54
CA ALA A 54 -14.05 1.84 -7.24
C ALA A 54 -12.86 2.07 -6.30
N ARG A 55 -12.80 1.28 -5.23
CA ARG A 55 -11.71 1.32 -4.24
C ARG A 55 -11.04 -0.04 -4.18
N VAL A 56 -9.71 -0.05 -4.13
CA VAL A 56 -8.96 -1.29 -3.91
C VAL A 56 -9.41 -1.87 -2.57
N HIS A 57 -9.70 -3.17 -2.54
CA HIS A 57 -10.01 -3.92 -1.33
C HIS A 57 -8.78 -4.73 -0.87
N CYS A 58 -8.23 -5.56 -1.74
CA CYS A 58 -7.01 -6.33 -1.47
C CYS A 58 -6.43 -6.94 -2.77
N VAL A 59 -5.23 -7.51 -2.68
CA VAL A 59 -4.70 -8.47 -3.67
C VAL A 59 -5.14 -9.87 -3.28
N ALA A 60 -5.59 -10.67 -4.25
CA ALA A 60 -6.05 -12.04 -4.00
C ALA A 60 -5.62 -13.00 -5.11
N ARG A 61 -5.67 -14.30 -4.79
CA ARG A 61 -5.34 -15.40 -5.68
C ARG A 61 -6.56 -16.27 -5.95
N LEU A 62 -6.81 -16.56 -7.22
CA LEU A 62 -7.78 -17.56 -7.67
C LEU A 62 -7.03 -18.86 -8.00
N GLN A 63 -7.36 -19.93 -7.30
CA GLN A 63 -6.73 -21.25 -7.45
C GLN A 63 -7.44 -22.08 -8.52
N ASP A 64 -6.70 -22.93 -9.23
CA ASP A 64 -7.17 -23.86 -10.27
C ASP A 64 -7.72 -23.16 -11.52
N TYR A 65 -7.21 -21.96 -11.78
CA TYR A 65 -7.43 -21.20 -13.00
C TYR A 65 -6.10 -20.72 -13.55
N LYS A 66 -6.03 -20.52 -14.86
CA LYS A 66 -4.91 -19.84 -15.52
C LYS A 66 -5.41 -18.64 -16.33
N LEU A 67 -4.56 -17.62 -16.40
CA LEU A 67 -4.79 -16.45 -17.22
C LEU A 67 -4.46 -16.78 -18.67
N VAL A 68 -5.40 -16.51 -19.57
CA VAL A 68 -5.24 -16.66 -21.02
C VAL A 68 -5.69 -15.41 -21.75
N PHE A 69 -5.27 -15.27 -23.00
CA PHE A 69 -5.64 -14.14 -23.85
C PHE A 69 -6.31 -14.67 -25.10
N GLY A 70 -7.39 -14.00 -25.50
CA GLY A 70 -8.11 -14.39 -26.70
C GLY A 70 -9.10 -13.36 -27.19
N ASN A 71 -9.71 -13.73 -28.31
CA ASN A 71 -10.67 -12.94 -29.04
C ASN A 71 -12.04 -13.61 -28.92
N HIS A 72 -13.06 -12.84 -28.58
CA HIS A 72 -14.41 -13.36 -28.55
C HIS A 72 -14.83 -13.75 -29.97
N GLN A 73 -15.14 -15.03 -30.18
CA GLN A 73 -15.49 -15.59 -31.50
C GLN A 73 -14.42 -15.34 -32.58
N GLY A 74 -13.15 -15.16 -32.18
CA GLY A 74 -12.05 -14.89 -33.10
C GLY A 74 -11.94 -13.43 -33.58
N HIS A 75 -12.85 -12.55 -33.18
CA HIS A 75 -12.79 -11.13 -33.52
C HIS A 75 -11.86 -10.36 -32.57
N PRO A 76 -10.76 -9.75 -33.05
CA PRO A 76 -9.89 -8.93 -32.23
C PRO A 76 -10.65 -7.80 -31.55
N SER A 77 -10.24 -7.45 -30.34
CA SER A 77 -10.82 -6.30 -29.65
C SER A 77 -10.51 -5.01 -30.41
N ASP A 78 -11.50 -4.26 -30.88
CA ASP A 78 -11.26 -2.92 -31.45
C ASP A 78 -10.65 -1.95 -30.44
N ARG A 79 -10.90 -2.18 -29.14
CA ARG A 79 -10.36 -1.36 -28.06
C ARG A 79 -8.87 -1.60 -27.84
N TRP A 80 -8.42 -2.84 -27.99
CA TRP A 80 -7.07 -3.27 -27.59
C TRP A 80 -6.22 -3.83 -28.73
N HIS A 81 -6.80 -4.03 -29.91
CA HIS A 81 -6.18 -4.58 -31.12
C HIS A 81 -5.36 -5.85 -30.87
N GLY A 82 -5.90 -6.75 -30.04
CA GLY A 82 -5.27 -8.02 -29.67
C GLY A 82 -6.18 -8.84 -28.76
N GLY A 83 -5.66 -10.00 -28.33
CA GLY A 83 -6.35 -10.84 -27.35
C GLY A 83 -6.54 -10.12 -26.02
N VAL A 84 -7.73 -10.20 -25.45
CA VAL A 84 -8.07 -9.66 -24.13
C VAL A 84 -8.08 -10.77 -23.08
N ALA A 85 -7.84 -10.39 -21.83
CA ALA A 85 -7.66 -11.32 -20.73
C ALA A 85 -8.95 -12.11 -20.44
N THR A 86 -8.82 -13.42 -20.24
CA THR A 86 -9.83 -14.25 -19.60
C THR A 86 -9.17 -15.32 -18.74
N ILE A 87 -9.95 -16.07 -18.00
CA ILE A 87 -9.47 -17.18 -17.16
C ILE A 87 -10.17 -18.45 -17.57
N GLU A 88 -9.45 -19.56 -17.51
CA GLU A 88 -10.00 -20.89 -17.73
C GLU A 88 -9.56 -21.84 -16.63
N HIS A 89 -10.43 -22.81 -16.32
CA HIS A 89 -10.15 -23.80 -15.31
C HIS A 89 -8.92 -24.63 -15.71
N SER A 90 -7.93 -24.67 -14.83
CA SER A 90 -6.66 -25.35 -15.02
C SER A 90 -6.13 -25.79 -13.65
N PRO A 91 -6.40 -27.04 -13.23
CA PRO A 91 -6.01 -27.54 -11.92
C PRO A 91 -4.51 -27.37 -11.66
N GLY A 92 -4.17 -26.82 -10.50
CA GLY A 92 -2.78 -26.55 -10.10
C GLY A 92 -2.23 -25.20 -10.56
N ASP A 93 -2.87 -24.51 -11.51
CA ASP A 93 -2.53 -23.14 -11.86
C ASP A 93 -3.16 -22.11 -10.91
N GLU A 94 -2.70 -20.88 -10.99
CA GLU A 94 -3.22 -19.76 -10.21
C GLU A 94 -3.26 -18.46 -11.01
N VAL A 95 -4.24 -17.62 -10.69
CA VAL A 95 -4.39 -16.25 -11.21
C VAL A 95 -4.37 -15.28 -10.03
N TRP A 96 -3.39 -14.38 -10.02
CA TRP A 96 -3.36 -13.26 -9.08
C TRP A 96 -4.07 -12.05 -9.67
N GLY A 97 -4.80 -11.33 -8.81
CA GLY A 97 -5.57 -10.16 -9.20
C GLY A 97 -5.85 -9.20 -8.05
N VAL A 98 -6.60 -8.15 -8.35
CA VAL A 98 -7.05 -7.13 -7.39
C VAL A 98 -8.54 -7.28 -7.15
N VAL A 99 -8.92 -7.38 -5.88
CA VAL A 99 -10.32 -7.26 -5.46
C VAL A 99 -10.63 -5.79 -5.27
N TRP A 100 -11.69 -5.31 -5.92
CA TRP A 100 -12.23 -3.96 -5.81
C TRP A 100 -13.54 -3.99 -5.04
N GLU A 101 -13.74 -3.03 -4.14
CA GLU A 101 -15.04 -2.72 -3.55
C GLU A 101 -15.73 -1.65 -4.42
N MET A 102 -16.93 -1.97 -4.91
CA MET A 102 -17.70 -1.13 -5.83
C MET A 102 -19.15 -1.00 -5.36
N ASN A 103 -19.80 0.14 -5.65
CA ASN A 103 -21.22 0.31 -5.36
C ASN A 103 -22.06 -0.59 -6.28
N LEU A 104 -23.14 -1.19 -5.78
CA LEU A 104 -24.08 -1.96 -6.62
C LEU A 104 -24.66 -1.13 -7.78
N ASP A 105 -24.76 0.19 -7.63
CA ASP A 105 -25.19 1.10 -8.71
C ASP A 105 -24.25 1.03 -9.94
N ASP A 106 -22.99 0.68 -9.75
CA ASP A 106 -21.98 0.57 -10.82
C ASP A 106 -22.03 -0.79 -11.54
N LEU A 107 -22.81 -1.76 -11.04
CA LEU A 107 -22.86 -3.13 -11.56
C LEU A 107 -23.30 -3.19 -13.03
N GLU A 108 -24.35 -2.45 -13.39
CA GLU A 108 -24.81 -2.42 -14.80
C GLU A 108 -23.79 -1.74 -15.72
N SER A 109 -23.07 -0.72 -15.21
CA SER A 109 -21.99 -0.09 -15.96
C SER A 109 -20.86 -1.08 -16.24
N LEU A 110 -20.48 -1.87 -15.23
CA LEU A 110 -19.43 -2.88 -15.37
C LEU A 110 -19.84 -4.00 -16.33
N ASP A 111 -21.07 -4.53 -16.20
CA ASP A 111 -21.59 -5.56 -17.12
C ASP A 111 -21.66 -5.06 -18.58
N ARG A 112 -21.97 -3.78 -18.78
CA ARG A 112 -21.95 -3.16 -20.12
C ARG A 112 -20.52 -3.06 -20.68
N GLN A 113 -19.54 -2.68 -19.85
CA GLN A 113 -18.13 -2.58 -20.27
C GLN A 113 -17.56 -3.94 -20.70
N GLU A 114 -17.97 -5.01 -20.02
CA GLU A 114 -17.56 -6.39 -20.31
C GLU A 114 -18.44 -7.02 -21.42
N ASN A 115 -19.32 -6.22 -22.06
CA ASN A 115 -20.19 -6.65 -23.14
C ASN A 115 -21.04 -7.89 -22.80
N VAL A 116 -21.51 -8.00 -21.55
CA VAL A 116 -22.31 -9.14 -21.06
C VAL A 116 -23.58 -9.32 -21.86
N LYS A 117 -24.30 -8.23 -22.15
CA LYS A 117 -25.54 -8.27 -22.97
C LYS A 117 -25.28 -8.72 -24.42
N LEU A 118 -24.06 -8.55 -24.93
CA LEU A 118 -23.62 -9.02 -26.25
C LEU A 118 -23.01 -10.42 -26.20
N GLY A 119 -22.94 -11.06 -25.03
CA GLY A 119 -22.45 -12.42 -24.84
C GLY A 119 -20.93 -12.56 -24.84
N ALA A 120 -20.16 -11.47 -24.86
CA ALA A 120 -18.70 -11.53 -24.90
C ALA A 120 -18.12 -12.22 -23.66
N TYR A 121 -18.58 -11.78 -22.49
CA TYR A 121 -18.25 -12.35 -21.19
C TYR A 121 -19.51 -12.72 -20.41
N SER A 122 -19.39 -13.73 -19.56
CA SER A 122 -20.36 -14.07 -18.52
C SER A 122 -19.87 -13.59 -17.16
N PRO A 123 -20.72 -12.93 -16.37
CA PRO A 123 -20.43 -12.69 -14.98
C PRO A 123 -20.53 -14.00 -14.20
N VAL A 124 -19.53 -14.26 -13.37
CA VAL A 124 -19.46 -15.44 -12.52
C VAL A 124 -19.02 -15.06 -11.11
N GLU A 125 -19.42 -15.83 -10.12
CA GLU A 125 -18.88 -15.73 -8.77
C GLU A 125 -17.71 -16.71 -8.63
N VAL A 126 -16.59 -16.21 -8.11
CA VAL A 126 -15.40 -16.99 -7.82
C VAL A 126 -14.99 -16.81 -6.36
N SER A 127 -14.46 -17.88 -5.78
CA SER A 127 -13.81 -17.83 -4.47
C SER A 127 -12.33 -17.54 -4.65
N VAL A 128 -11.89 -16.35 -4.24
CA VAL A 128 -10.47 -15.97 -4.23
C VAL A 128 -9.93 -15.99 -2.82
N ARG A 129 -8.65 -16.34 -2.67
CA ARG A 129 -7.97 -16.36 -1.37
C ARG A 129 -7.07 -15.13 -1.27
N THR A 130 -7.26 -14.33 -0.23
CA THR A 130 -6.31 -13.28 0.18
C THR A 130 -5.93 -13.58 1.60
N GLY A 131 -4.63 -13.67 1.88
CA GLY A 131 -4.13 -13.97 3.21
C GLY A 131 -5.02 -14.97 3.97
N GLY A 132 -5.12 -16.21 3.50
CA GLY A 132 -5.92 -17.32 4.09
C GLY A 132 -7.41 -17.10 4.33
N GLN A 133 -7.96 -15.92 4.05
CA GLN A 133 -9.39 -15.66 3.96
C GLN A 133 -9.87 -15.97 2.54
N GLU A 134 -11.06 -16.56 2.45
CA GLU A 134 -11.76 -16.76 1.19
C GLU A 134 -12.80 -15.64 0.98
N LEU A 135 -12.78 -15.01 -0.18
CA LEU A 135 -13.69 -13.95 -0.59
C LEU A 135 -14.48 -14.40 -1.81
N THR A 136 -15.81 -14.34 -1.74
CA THR A 136 -16.67 -14.49 -2.91
C THR A 136 -16.70 -13.18 -3.68
N CYS A 137 -16.19 -13.20 -4.90
CA CYS A 137 -16.09 -12.03 -5.76
C CYS A 137 -16.80 -12.29 -7.08
N ARG A 138 -17.47 -11.27 -7.61
CA ARG A 138 -17.86 -11.26 -9.01
C ARG A 138 -16.61 -11.15 -9.88
N THR A 139 -16.56 -11.88 -10.97
CA THR A 139 -15.60 -11.68 -12.05
C THR A 139 -16.27 -11.99 -13.39
N TYR A 140 -15.52 -11.92 -14.48
CA TYR A 140 -16.04 -12.15 -15.83
C TYR A 140 -15.24 -13.26 -16.50
N ILE A 141 -15.86 -14.16 -17.26
CA ILE A 141 -15.19 -15.20 -18.06
C ILE A 141 -15.71 -15.14 -19.49
N MET A 142 -14.85 -15.25 -20.49
CA MET A 142 -15.23 -15.12 -21.90
C MET A 142 -15.96 -16.39 -22.39
N ASN A 143 -17.09 -16.23 -23.08
CA ASN A 143 -17.96 -17.36 -23.47
C ASN A 143 -17.50 -18.14 -24.72
N SER A 144 -16.60 -17.58 -25.53
CA SER A 144 -16.11 -18.21 -26.79
C SER A 144 -14.73 -17.70 -27.13
N CYS A 145 -13.76 -18.07 -26.29
CA CYS A 145 -12.38 -17.64 -26.42
C CYS A 145 -11.68 -18.36 -27.58
N VAL A 146 -11.18 -17.59 -28.55
CA VAL A 146 -10.18 -18.06 -29.51
C VAL A 146 -8.83 -17.47 -29.10
N TYR A 147 -7.87 -18.32 -28.75
CA TYR A 147 -6.57 -17.85 -28.24
C TYR A 147 -5.88 -16.91 -29.22
N ALA A 148 -5.43 -15.78 -28.69
CA ALA A 148 -4.72 -14.75 -29.44
C ALA A 148 -3.80 -13.99 -28.49
N PRO A 149 -2.57 -13.64 -28.91
CA PRO A 149 -1.69 -12.85 -28.08
C PRO A 149 -2.25 -11.43 -27.84
N PRO A 150 -2.03 -10.84 -26.66
CA PRO A 150 -2.43 -9.46 -26.38
C PRO A 150 -1.60 -8.46 -27.20
N SER A 151 -2.10 -7.24 -27.32
CA SER A 151 -1.27 -6.14 -27.82
C SER A 151 -0.22 -5.71 -26.79
N PRO A 152 0.93 -5.16 -27.22
CA PRO A 152 1.93 -4.62 -26.31
C PRO A 152 1.36 -3.59 -25.32
N GLN A 153 0.46 -2.73 -25.80
CA GLN A 153 -0.16 -1.68 -25.02
C GLN A 153 -1.11 -2.25 -23.97
N TYR A 154 -1.91 -3.27 -24.31
CA TYR A 154 -2.81 -3.93 -23.35
C TYR A 154 -2.03 -4.64 -22.25
N LEU A 155 -0.99 -5.40 -22.62
CA LEU A 155 -0.13 -6.07 -21.65
C LEU A 155 0.58 -5.07 -20.73
N LYS A 156 1.03 -3.94 -21.27
CA LYS A 156 1.62 -2.84 -20.48
C LYS A 156 0.66 -2.35 -19.40
N VAL A 157 -0.63 -2.16 -19.71
CA VAL A 157 -1.64 -1.73 -18.73
C VAL A 157 -1.83 -2.77 -17.61
N ILE A 158 -1.86 -4.06 -17.97
CA ILE A 158 -1.96 -5.16 -16.99
C ILE A 158 -0.74 -5.16 -16.07
N VAL A 159 0.47 -5.09 -16.61
CA VAL A 159 1.72 -5.07 -15.84
C VAL A 159 1.79 -3.83 -14.94
N MET A 160 1.43 -2.65 -15.45
CA MET A 160 1.37 -1.42 -14.64
C MET A 160 0.38 -1.56 -13.47
N GLY A 161 -0.79 -2.15 -13.70
CA GLY A 161 -1.77 -2.41 -12.64
C GLY A 161 -1.28 -3.43 -11.61
N ALA A 162 -0.60 -4.48 -12.06
CA ALA A 162 0.00 -5.49 -11.19
C ALA A 162 1.09 -4.87 -10.29
N GLU A 163 1.94 -4.00 -10.86
CA GLU A 163 2.97 -3.26 -10.13
C GLU A 163 2.38 -2.24 -9.16
N GLN A 164 1.38 -1.47 -9.59
CA GLN A 164 0.71 -0.45 -8.78
C GLN A 164 0.09 -1.04 -7.51
N ASN A 165 -0.52 -2.23 -7.63
CA ASN A 165 -1.22 -2.86 -6.51
C ASN A 165 -0.38 -3.90 -5.77
N GLY A 166 0.89 -4.07 -6.14
CA GLY A 166 1.81 -4.95 -5.40
C GLY A 166 1.50 -6.43 -5.52
N LEU A 167 1.06 -6.92 -6.69
CA LEU A 167 0.94 -8.36 -6.95
C LEU A 167 2.29 -9.08 -6.74
N PRO A 168 2.32 -10.39 -6.46
CA PRO A 168 3.57 -11.12 -6.24
C PRO A 168 4.57 -10.96 -7.39
N GLU A 169 5.84 -10.79 -7.06
CA GLU A 169 6.88 -10.47 -8.05
C GLU A 169 7.01 -11.55 -9.12
N GLU A 170 6.92 -12.81 -8.73
CA GLU A 170 6.96 -13.95 -9.64
C GLU A 170 5.80 -13.90 -10.64
N TYR A 171 4.61 -13.50 -10.19
CA TYR A 171 3.45 -13.34 -11.06
C TYR A 171 3.62 -12.13 -11.99
N GLN A 172 4.19 -11.02 -11.51
CA GLN A 172 4.54 -9.89 -12.38
C GLN A 172 5.57 -10.29 -13.46
N GLN A 173 6.54 -11.13 -13.12
CA GLN A 173 7.50 -11.69 -14.08
C GLN A 173 6.81 -12.60 -15.11
N LYS A 174 5.89 -13.48 -14.66
CA LYS A 174 5.04 -14.28 -15.57
C LYS A 174 4.27 -13.39 -16.54
N LEU A 175 3.69 -12.29 -16.07
CA LEU A 175 3.00 -11.31 -16.93
C LEU A 175 3.95 -10.67 -17.95
N ARG A 176 5.12 -10.20 -17.51
CA ARG A 176 6.13 -9.57 -18.39
C ARG A 176 6.69 -10.52 -19.46
N ALA A 177 6.65 -11.83 -19.22
CA ALA A 177 7.10 -12.85 -20.17
C ALA A 177 6.07 -13.19 -21.27
N ILE A 178 4.84 -12.67 -21.21
CA ILE A 178 3.80 -12.95 -22.19
C ILE A 178 4.18 -12.38 -23.56
N GLN A 179 4.13 -13.22 -24.59
CA GLN A 179 4.35 -12.80 -25.97
C GLN A 179 3.16 -11.99 -26.48
N THR A 180 3.46 -10.89 -27.16
CA THR A 180 2.46 -9.96 -27.70
C THR A 180 2.35 -10.11 -29.21
N ASN A 181 1.26 -9.58 -29.78
CA ASN A 181 1.03 -9.57 -31.23
C ASN A 181 1.83 -8.49 -31.99
N LYS A 182 2.68 -7.72 -31.29
CA LYS A 182 3.51 -6.64 -31.84
C LYS A 182 2.74 -5.52 -32.56
N TYR A 183 1.48 -5.27 -32.18
CA TYR A 183 0.72 -4.14 -32.70
C TYR A 183 1.33 -2.79 -32.28
N GLU A 184 1.61 -1.92 -33.24
CA GLU A 184 2.25 -0.61 -33.01
C GLU A 184 1.30 0.59 -33.26
N GLY A 185 0.05 0.33 -33.65
CA GLY A 185 -0.91 1.39 -33.97
C GLY A 185 -1.47 2.12 -32.74
N PRO A 186 -2.21 3.22 -32.95
CA PRO A 186 -2.81 3.97 -31.86
C PRO A 186 -3.98 3.21 -31.22
N LEU A 187 -4.17 3.44 -29.91
CA LEU A 187 -5.33 2.98 -29.16
C LEU A 187 -5.97 4.16 -28.44
N LEU A 188 -7.25 4.46 -28.70
CA LEU A 188 -7.95 5.58 -28.07
C LEU A 188 -7.96 5.47 -26.54
N VAL A 189 -8.15 4.26 -26.02
CA VAL A 189 -8.12 3.99 -24.58
C VAL A 189 -6.78 4.37 -23.93
N MET A 190 -5.66 4.32 -24.67
CA MET A 190 -4.37 4.75 -24.15
C MET A 190 -4.29 6.26 -24.01
N GLN A 191 -4.92 7.02 -24.90
CA GLN A 191 -4.96 8.48 -24.81
C GLN A 191 -5.74 8.93 -23.57
N ASP A 192 -6.90 8.31 -23.32
CA ASP A 192 -7.71 8.63 -22.14
C ASP A 192 -7.01 8.20 -20.85
N LEU A 193 -6.35 7.03 -20.87
CA LEU A 193 -5.60 6.52 -19.73
C LEU A 193 -4.37 7.39 -19.42
N GLU A 194 -3.62 7.83 -20.43
CA GLU A 194 -2.48 8.73 -20.25
C GLU A 194 -2.91 10.06 -19.62
N LYS A 195 -4.03 10.63 -20.07
CA LYS A 195 -4.64 11.82 -19.43
C LYS A 195 -5.03 11.55 -17.99
N ALA A 196 -5.66 10.41 -17.69
CA ALA A 196 -6.06 10.06 -16.33
C ALA A 196 -4.84 9.88 -15.41
N ILE A 197 -3.79 9.22 -15.87
CA ILE A 197 -2.52 9.07 -15.14
C ILE A 197 -1.87 10.44 -14.91
N GLN A 198 -1.82 11.29 -15.94
CA GLN A 198 -1.22 12.61 -15.84
C GLN A 198 -1.99 13.50 -14.85
N LYS A 199 -3.32 13.49 -14.92
CA LYS A 199 -4.20 14.18 -13.98
C LYS A 199 -3.98 13.68 -12.55
N SER A 200 -3.91 12.36 -12.34
CA SER A 200 -3.65 11.78 -11.01
C SER A 200 -2.28 12.21 -10.46
N LYS A 201 -1.26 12.34 -11.32
CA LYS A 201 0.06 12.85 -10.92
C LYS A 201 0.03 14.35 -10.60
N GLU A 202 -0.67 15.15 -11.39
CA GLU A 202 -0.83 16.59 -11.16
C GLU A 202 -1.59 16.86 -9.88
N GLU A 203 -2.69 16.14 -9.62
CA GLU A 203 -3.43 16.22 -8.37
C GLU A 203 -2.55 15.85 -7.17
N ALA A 204 -1.76 14.77 -7.28
CA ALA A 204 -0.80 14.40 -6.25
C ALA A 204 0.28 15.48 -6.02
N ASN A 205 0.83 16.06 -7.09
CA ASN A 205 1.84 17.11 -7.04
C ASN A 205 1.27 18.43 -6.48
N HIS A 206 0.07 18.81 -6.87
CA HIS A 206 -0.60 20.01 -6.38
C HIS A 206 -0.94 19.87 -4.89
N LEU A 207 -1.43 18.70 -4.47
CA LEU A 207 -1.60 18.38 -3.04
C LEU A 207 -0.27 18.45 -2.28
N LEU A 208 0.82 17.98 -2.88
CA LEU A 208 2.17 18.08 -2.30
C LEU A 208 2.63 19.54 -2.19
N GLN A 209 2.42 20.34 -3.23
CA GLN A 209 2.81 21.76 -3.27
C GLN A 209 2.02 22.59 -2.27
N GLN A 210 0.69 22.46 -2.24
CA GLN A 210 -0.17 23.14 -1.25
C GLN A 210 0.25 22.82 0.19
N ARG A 211 0.69 21.57 0.44
CA ARG A 211 1.14 21.14 1.77
C ARG A 211 2.54 21.63 2.09
N THR A 212 3.42 21.73 1.10
CA THR A 212 4.76 22.33 1.25
C THR A 212 4.65 23.82 1.57
N GLU A 213 3.73 24.54 0.92
CA GLU A 213 3.45 25.96 1.19
C GLU A 213 2.78 26.17 2.57
N GLN A 214 1.90 25.25 2.99
CA GLN A 214 1.34 25.24 4.35
C GLN A 214 2.39 24.95 5.44
N MET A 215 3.39 24.10 5.16
CA MET A 215 4.53 23.88 6.05
C MET A 215 5.46 25.10 6.12
N GLN A 216 5.75 25.76 5.00
CA GLN A 216 6.60 26.96 4.98
C GLN A 216 5.95 28.17 5.68
N THR A 217 4.62 28.31 5.58
CA THR A 217 3.89 29.36 6.30
C THR A 217 3.78 29.09 7.81
N THR A 218 3.90 27.84 8.25
CA THR A 218 4.03 27.49 9.68
C THR A 218 5.47 27.61 10.20
N GLU A 219 6.48 27.43 9.35
CA GLU A 219 7.90 27.63 9.65
C GLU A 219 8.37 29.10 9.63
N SER A 220 7.57 30.03 9.08
CA SER A 220 7.84 31.49 9.11
C SER A 220 7.90 32.11 10.52
N THR A 221 7.79 31.32 11.59
CA THR A 221 8.04 31.76 12.98
C THR A 221 9.42 31.38 13.51
N PHE A 222 10.27 30.68 12.76
CA PHE A 222 11.65 30.40 13.18
C PHE A 222 12.63 30.52 12.01
N ASN A 223 13.42 31.60 12.02
CA ASN A 223 14.46 31.84 11.03
C ASN A 223 15.59 30.81 11.10
N THR A 224 15.85 30.21 9.94
CA THR A 224 17.13 30.14 9.20
C THR A 224 18.40 29.80 9.97
N THR A 225 18.99 28.64 9.65
CA THR A 225 20.42 28.59 9.28
C THR A 225 20.64 27.46 8.27
N SER A 226 20.99 27.83 7.04
CA SER A 226 21.45 26.95 5.98
C SER A 226 22.95 26.65 6.18
N VAL A 227 23.34 25.38 6.06
CA VAL A 227 24.74 25.00 5.86
C VAL A 227 24.82 23.97 4.73
N THR A 228 25.72 24.28 3.80
CA THR A 228 26.05 23.64 2.55
C THR A 228 26.57 22.21 2.71
N ALA A 229 25.99 21.29 1.94
CA ALA A 229 26.47 19.92 1.79
C ALA A 229 27.74 19.87 0.93
N VAL A 230 28.82 19.29 1.48
CA VAL A 230 30.00 18.88 0.72
C VAL A 230 29.86 17.40 0.40
N SER A 231 29.74 17.09 -0.88
CA SER A 231 29.65 15.77 -1.47
C SER A 231 30.99 15.02 -1.38
N ASN A 232 30.99 13.83 -0.79
CA ASN A 232 32.05 12.84 -0.97
C ASN A 232 31.47 11.58 -1.61
N VAL A 233 31.63 11.50 -2.93
CA VAL A 233 31.17 10.42 -3.83
C VAL A 233 32.21 9.29 -3.85
N THR A 234 32.33 8.53 -2.75
CA THR A 234 33.18 7.31 -2.73
C THR A 234 32.57 6.09 -2.03
N ASN A 235 31.42 6.21 -1.37
CA ASN A 235 30.78 5.04 -0.77
C ASN A 235 29.71 4.47 -1.73
N ASN A 236 29.93 3.25 -2.24
CA ASN A 236 28.94 2.49 -3.04
C ASN A 236 27.71 2.03 -2.24
N HIS A 237 27.55 2.51 -1.02
CA HIS A 237 26.51 2.10 -0.09
C HIS A 237 26.05 3.30 0.74
N PHE A 238 24.81 3.26 1.20
CA PHE A 238 24.25 4.18 2.19
C PHE A 238 23.90 3.43 3.47
N LEU A 239 23.76 4.18 4.56
CA LEU A 239 23.30 3.68 5.85
C LEU A 239 21.81 3.94 6.00
N TYR A 240 21.05 2.90 6.35
CA TYR A 240 19.60 2.95 6.55
C TYR A 240 19.27 2.61 8.00
N PHE A 241 18.62 3.54 8.71
CA PHE A 241 18.13 3.31 10.07
C PHE A 241 16.70 2.79 10.05
N ALA A 242 16.52 1.53 10.44
CA ALA A 242 15.23 0.87 10.54
C ALA A 242 14.73 0.84 11.99
N TYR A 243 13.45 1.18 12.19
CA TYR A 243 12.79 1.19 13.51
C TYR A 243 11.43 0.45 13.52
N GLY A 244 11.00 -0.09 12.37
CA GLY A 244 9.73 -0.81 12.16
C GLY A 244 9.92 -2.29 11.82
N SER A 245 9.13 -2.83 10.87
CA SER A 245 9.27 -4.24 10.45
C SER A 245 10.63 -4.59 9.84
N ASN A 246 11.32 -3.61 9.25
CA ASN A 246 12.70 -3.76 8.73
C ASN A 246 13.76 -3.86 9.86
N LEU A 247 13.36 -3.91 11.13
CA LEU A 247 14.22 -4.40 12.20
C LEU A 247 14.62 -5.87 11.98
N LEU A 248 13.81 -6.67 11.29
CA LEU A 248 14.07 -8.09 11.02
C LEU A 248 14.81 -8.26 9.68
N LYS A 249 15.94 -8.99 9.68
CA LYS A 249 16.77 -9.24 8.50
C LYS A 249 15.96 -9.87 7.37
N GLU A 250 15.25 -10.95 7.67
CA GLU A 250 14.52 -11.74 6.66
C GLU A 250 13.42 -10.89 6.03
N ARG A 251 12.75 -10.02 6.80
CA ARG A 251 11.79 -9.06 6.27
C ARG A 251 12.44 -8.08 5.30
N LEU A 252 13.55 -7.45 5.70
CA LEU A 252 14.22 -6.45 4.86
C LEU A 252 14.75 -7.08 3.57
N GLN A 253 15.33 -8.28 3.67
CA GLN A 253 15.97 -8.97 2.56
C GLN A 253 15.00 -9.57 1.53
N LEU A 254 13.70 -9.73 1.85
CA LEU A 254 12.67 -10.07 0.85
C LEU A 254 12.71 -9.15 -0.37
N ARG A 255 13.06 -7.87 -0.16
CA ARG A 255 13.12 -6.86 -1.23
C ARG A 255 14.48 -6.18 -1.37
N ASN A 256 15.39 -6.39 -0.42
CA ASN A 256 16.72 -5.78 -0.39
C ASN A 256 17.79 -6.84 -0.04
N PRO A 257 18.07 -7.81 -0.92
CA PRO A 257 18.92 -8.97 -0.60
C PRO A 257 20.38 -8.59 -0.26
N SER A 258 20.85 -7.42 -0.70
CA SER A 258 22.19 -6.93 -0.36
C SER A 258 22.30 -6.36 1.06
N ALA A 259 21.18 -6.17 1.77
CA ALA A 259 21.17 -5.48 3.05
C ALA A 259 21.97 -6.27 4.08
N CYS A 260 22.99 -5.62 4.63
CA CYS A 260 23.88 -6.20 5.63
C CYS A 260 23.74 -5.46 6.94
N PHE A 261 23.62 -6.19 8.05
CA PHE A 261 23.64 -5.59 9.38
C PHE A 261 24.92 -4.78 9.58
N HIS A 262 24.80 -3.55 10.10
CA HIS A 262 25.95 -2.70 10.42
C HIS A 262 26.12 -2.55 11.94
N THR A 263 25.13 -1.99 12.63
CA THR A 263 25.11 -1.84 14.10
C THR A 263 23.70 -1.47 14.56
N ILE A 264 23.46 -1.44 15.88
CA ILE A 264 22.28 -0.79 16.47
C ILE A 264 22.60 0.67 16.84
N GLY A 265 21.56 1.49 16.99
CA GLY A 265 21.73 2.89 17.41
C GLY A 265 20.45 3.51 17.96
N ILE A 266 20.60 4.74 18.47
CA ILE A 266 19.55 5.53 19.14
C ILE A 266 19.31 6.81 18.35
N LEU A 267 18.06 7.02 17.95
CA LEU A 267 17.58 8.28 17.41
C LEU A 267 16.91 9.09 18.53
N LYS A 268 17.57 10.16 18.99
CA LYS A 268 17.06 11.07 20.03
C LYS A 268 16.13 12.13 19.45
N GLY A 269 15.21 12.63 20.28
CA GLY A 269 14.24 13.66 19.90
C GLY A 269 13.05 13.13 19.12
N TYR A 270 12.89 11.80 19.01
CA TYR A 270 11.78 11.16 18.32
C TYR A 270 11.10 10.12 19.21
N ALA A 271 9.81 9.90 18.95
CA ALA A 271 9.03 8.84 19.54
C ALA A 271 8.47 7.91 18.46
N LEU A 272 8.53 6.60 18.73
CA LEU A 272 7.88 5.58 17.90
C LEU A 272 6.36 5.67 18.05
N LYS A 273 5.65 5.67 16.93
CA LYS A 273 4.19 5.72 16.82
C LYS A 273 3.69 4.67 15.82
N PHE A 274 2.41 4.33 15.91
CA PHE A 274 1.75 3.37 15.03
C PHE A 274 0.49 3.96 14.44
N GLY A 275 0.28 3.78 13.13
CA GLY A 275 -0.85 4.39 12.46
C GLY A 275 -0.91 4.11 10.96
N PHE A 276 -1.79 4.83 10.28
CA PHE A 276 -1.94 4.77 8.83
C PHE A 276 -1.67 6.13 8.20
N TRP A 277 -1.32 6.09 6.92
CA TRP A 277 -1.26 7.27 6.09
C TRP A 277 -2.68 7.68 5.68
N GLY A 278 -3.15 8.83 6.16
CA GLY A 278 -4.47 9.37 5.83
C GLY A 278 -5.67 8.61 6.44
N LYS A 279 -6.86 9.22 6.34
CA LYS A 279 -8.14 8.58 6.76
C LYS A 279 -8.68 7.66 5.67
N GLY A 280 -9.12 6.45 6.02
CA GLY A 280 -9.75 5.52 5.08
C GLY A 280 -8.79 4.62 4.29
N PHE A 281 -7.52 4.55 4.69
CA PHE A 281 -6.51 3.60 4.17
C PHE A 281 -6.32 2.38 5.08
N GLU A 282 -7.17 2.22 6.10
CA GLU A 282 -7.03 1.13 7.08
C GLU A 282 -7.10 -0.27 6.43
N ARG A 283 -7.76 -0.39 5.27
CA ARG A 283 -7.98 -1.66 4.55
C ARG A 283 -6.97 -1.96 3.45
N LEU A 284 -6.08 -1.03 3.12
CA LEU A 284 -5.11 -1.16 2.01
C LEU A 284 -3.71 -1.57 2.47
N ASN A 285 -3.48 -1.60 3.77
CA ASN A 285 -2.20 -1.96 4.34
C ASN A 285 -2.09 -3.50 4.52
N ILE A 286 -1.05 -4.09 3.92
CA ILE A 286 -0.69 -5.52 4.01
C ILE A 286 -0.43 -6.03 5.44
N TRP A 287 -0.33 -5.12 6.41
CA TRP A 287 -0.16 -5.44 7.82
C TRP A 287 -1.45 -5.42 8.63
N HIS A 288 -2.58 -4.96 8.05
CA HIS A 288 -3.90 -4.97 8.70
C HIS A 288 -3.93 -4.29 10.08
N GLY A 289 -3.06 -3.30 10.28
CA GLY A 289 -2.92 -2.53 11.51
C GLY A 289 -1.99 -1.35 11.29
N GLY A 290 -1.95 -0.43 12.24
CA GLY A 290 -1.06 0.72 12.19
C GLY A 290 0.41 0.29 12.08
N VAL A 291 1.14 0.85 11.12
CA VAL A 291 2.58 0.59 10.92
C VAL A 291 3.42 1.68 11.55
N ALA A 292 4.71 1.39 11.78
CA ALA A 292 5.60 2.24 12.53
C ALA A 292 5.89 3.57 11.81
N THR A 293 5.86 4.66 12.56
CA THR A 293 6.44 5.95 12.18
C THR A 293 7.21 6.55 13.36
N ILE A 294 8.02 7.57 13.10
CA ILE A 294 8.63 8.40 14.11
C ILE A 294 7.97 9.78 14.11
N GLU A 295 7.81 10.37 15.29
CA GLU A 295 7.29 11.74 15.47
C GLU A 295 8.23 12.49 16.38
N GLU A 296 8.53 13.74 16.05
CA GLU A 296 9.38 14.57 16.90
C GLU A 296 8.76 14.72 18.29
N LYS A 297 9.55 14.32 19.30
CA LYS A 297 9.16 14.42 20.68
C LYS A 297 10.41 14.62 21.52
N LYS A 298 10.50 15.81 22.12
CA LYS A 298 11.59 16.17 23.03
C LYS A 298 11.76 15.10 24.11
N ASP A 299 13.02 14.82 24.46
CA ASP A 299 13.43 13.87 25.49
C ASP A 299 12.94 12.43 25.26
N SER A 300 12.54 12.10 24.03
CA SER A 300 12.21 10.73 23.61
C SER A 300 13.31 10.14 22.75
N GLU A 301 13.38 8.81 22.73
CA GLU A 301 14.35 8.06 21.94
C GLU A 301 13.71 6.86 21.25
N VAL A 302 14.24 6.54 20.07
CA VAL A 302 13.89 5.37 19.27
C VAL A 302 15.15 4.56 19.02
N TRP A 303 15.18 3.32 19.50
CA TRP A 303 16.22 2.38 19.13
C TRP A 303 15.89 1.72 17.79
N GLY A 304 16.91 1.47 17.01
CA GLY A 304 16.78 0.82 15.71
C GLY A 304 18.03 0.08 15.26
N VAL A 305 17.94 -0.51 14.08
CA VAL A 305 19.03 -1.21 13.40
C VAL A 305 19.51 -0.35 12.24
N ILE A 306 20.83 -0.16 12.15
CA ILE A 306 21.47 0.46 11.00
C ILE A 306 21.90 -0.66 10.05
N TRP A 307 21.41 -0.59 8.81
CA TRP A 307 21.75 -1.48 7.71
C TRP A 307 22.67 -0.77 6.72
N LYS A 308 23.65 -1.50 6.17
CA LYS A 308 24.42 -1.06 5.00
C LYS A 308 23.78 -1.63 3.75
N ILE A 309 23.40 -0.75 2.82
CA ILE A 309 22.67 -1.12 1.58
C ILE A 309 23.37 -0.50 0.38
N GLY A 310 23.49 -1.24 -0.73
CA GLY A 310 24.07 -0.73 -1.98
C GLY A 310 23.27 0.46 -2.54
N ASN A 311 23.95 1.47 -3.08
CA ASN A 311 23.29 2.67 -3.60
C ASN A 311 22.30 2.38 -4.73
N GLU A 312 22.50 1.30 -5.47
CA GLU A 312 21.60 0.78 -6.50
C GLU A 312 20.20 0.47 -5.96
N HIS A 313 20.07 0.16 -4.66
CA HIS A 313 18.81 -0.17 -4.01
C HIS A 313 18.11 1.02 -3.36
N LEU A 314 18.69 2.23 -3.42
CA LEU A 314 18.09 3.43 -2.83
C LEU A 314 16.70 3.70 -3.42
N ARG A 315 16.59 3.68 -4.76
CA ARG A 315 15.31 3.92 -5.45
C ARG A 315 14.27 2.82 -5.16
N THR A 316 14.72 1.58 -5.03
CA THR A 316 13.80 0.47 -4.72
C THR A 316 13.31 0.53 -3.28
N LEU A 317 14.14 1.00 -2.34
CA LEU A 317 13.74 1.21 -0.96
C LEU A 317 12.74 2.37 -0.85
N ASP A 318 12.99 3.49 -1.54
CA ASP A 318 12.03 4.61 -1.61
C ASP A 318 10.67 4.19 -2.18
N LYS A 319 10.67 3.35 -3.23
CA LYS A 319 9.44 2.78 -3.79
C LYS A 319 8.71 1.87 -2.80
N GLN A 320 9.44 1.07 -2.01
CA GLN A 320 8.84 0.18 -0.99
C GLN A 320 8.15 0.96 0.13
N GLU A 321 8.74 2.07 0.55
CA GLU A 321 8.20 2.95 1.60
C GLU A 321 7.12 3.92 1.04
N GLY A 322 6.80 3.80 -0.25
CA GLY A 322 5.78 4.59 -0.93
C GLY A 322 6.11 6.09 -0.99
N VAL A 323 7.38 6.45 -1.15
CA VAL A 323 7.82 7.85 -1.25
C VAL A 323 7.20 8.57 -2.46
N ASP A 324 7.11 7.88 -3.59
CA ASP A 324 6.52 8.38 -4.84
C ASP A 324 5.01 8.64 -4.74
N ILE A 325 4.32 7.91 -3.86
CA ILE A 325 2.90 8.07 -3.55
C ILE A 325 2.66 8.84 -2.24
N GLY A 326 3.72 9.33 -1.61
CA GLY A 326 3.69 10.20 -0.44
C GLY A 326 3.35 9.53 0.89
N PHE A 327 3.45 8.19 1.02
CA PHE A 327 3.18 7.48 2.28
C PHE A 327 4.18 7.86 3.37
N TYR A 328 5.47 7.77 3.03
CA TYR A 328 6.56 8.21 3.88
C TYR A 328 7.40 9.27 3.15
N GLN A 329 7.99 10.17 3.92
CA GLN A 329 9.07 11.03 3.46
C GLN A 329 10.41 10.45 3.89
N PRO A 330 11.44 10.48 3.03
CA PRO A 330 12.79 10.14 3.45
C PRO A 330 13.37 11.27 4.30
N LEU A 331 14.07 10.90 5.37
CA LEU A 331 14.81 11.81 6.23
C LEU A 331 16.28 11.39 6.29
N GLU A 332 17.14 12.36 6.56
CA GLU A 332 18.52 12.12 6.96
C GLU A 332 18.66 12.46 8.43
N VAL A 333 19.00 11.47 9.26
CA VAL A 333 19.04 11.58 10.71
C VAL A 333 20.40 11.20 11.25
N LYS A 334 20.83 11.87 12.32
CA LYS A 334 22.00 11.48 13.10
C LYS A 334 21.57 10.46 14.15
N VAL A 335 22.13 9.26 14.08
CA VAL A 335 21.85 8.17 15.02
C VAL A 335 23.06 7.98 15.90
N GLU A 336 22.86 8.07 17.22
CA GLU A 336 23.92 7.80 18.19
C GLU A 336 24.20 6.29 18.25
N ILE A 337 25.47 5.93 18.16
CA ILE A 337 25.98 4.57 18.34
C ILE A 337 26.97 4.56 19.49
N LYS A 338 27.44 3.38 19.90
CA LYS A 338 28.38 3.23 21.03
C LYS A 338 29.62 4.12 20.90
N ASP A 339 30.15 4.26 19.67
CA ASP A 339 31.43 4.91 19.40
C ASP A 339 31.29 6.18 18.52
N GLY A 340 30.15 6.88 18.59
CA GLY A 340 29.94 8.16 17.89
C GLY A 340 28.54 8.32 17.30
N GLU A 341 28.44 9.01 16.18
CA GLU A 341 27.18 9.24 15.46
C GLU A 341 27.33 8.79 14.01
N LEU A 342 26.26 8.23 13.45
CA LEU A 342 26.16 7.89 12.03
C LEU A 342 25.03 8.67 11.38
N LEU A 343 25.32 9.24 10.22
CA LEU A 343 24.32 9.86 9.36
C LEU A 343 23.60 8.76 8.57
N CYS A 344 22.30 8.61 8.78
CA CYS A 344 21.50 7.54 8.23
C CYS A 344 20.30 8.09 7.48
N ARG A 345 19.96 7.45 6.36
CA ARG A 345 18.63 7.59 5.77
C ARG A 345 17.63 6.87 6.67
N THR A 346 16.47 7.46 6.86
CA THR A 346 15.31 6.82 7.48
C THR A 346 14.05 7.31 6.77
N TYR A 347 12.89 6.85 7.22
CA TYR A 347 11.60 7.28 6.69
C TYR A 347 10.73 7.82 7.83
N GLN A 348 9.79 8.69 7.53
CA GLN A 348 8.77 9.16 8.45
C GLN A 348 7.43 9.21 7.73
N MET A 349 6.38 8.67 8.32
CA MET A 349 5.06 8.65 7.71
C MET A 349 4.49 10.05 7.61
N ASN A 350 3.98 10.39 6.44
CA ASN A 350 3.25 11.64 6.21
C ASN A 350 1.79 11.50 6.67
N ASN A 351 1.09 12.60 6.96
CA ASN A 351 -0.36 12.62 7.27
C ASN A 351 -0.82 11.49 8.24
N PHE A 352 -0.04 11.28 9.29
CA PHE A 352 -0.19 10.19 10.22
C PHE A 352 -1.53 10.24 10.96
N THR A 353 -2.25 9.11 10.99
CA THR A 353 -3.40 8.90 11.86
C THR A 353 -3.11 7.73 12.80
N ALA A 354 -3.04 8.01 14.10
CA ALA A 354 -2.74 7.00 15.11
C ALA A 354 -3.78 5.87 15.14
N GLN A 355 -3.30 4.62 15.13
CA GLN A 355 -4.10 3.41 15.18
C GLN A 355 -3.33 2.26 15.85
N LEU A 356 -4.07 1.28 16.36
CA LEU A 356 -3.48 0.05 16.91
C LEU A 356 -2.77 -0.74 15.81
N THR A 357 -1.59 -1.27 16.13
CA THR A 357 -0.85 -2.16 15.23
C THR A 357 -1.45 -3.57 15.22
N SER A 358 -1.09 -4.42 14.26
CA SER A 358 -1.56 -5.81 14.25
C SER A 358 -0.65 -6.72 15.08
N PRO A 359 -1.18 -7.85 15.60
CA PRO A 359 -0.37 -8.87 16.27
C PRO A 359 0.85 -9.31 15.43
N GLN A 360 0.65 -9.47 14.12
CA GLN A 360 1.63 -9.95 13.17
C GLN A 360 2.73 -8.91 12.92
N TYR A 361 2.39 -7.63 12.74
CA TYR A 361 3.39 -6.56 12.60
C TYR A 361 4.23 -6.41 13.87
N LYS A 362 3.58 -6.42 15.05
CA LYS A 362 4.26 -6.41 16.34
C LYS A 362 5.21 -7.60 16.47
N GLN A 363 4.78 -8.80 16.08
CA GLN A 363 5.61 -10.00 16.13
C GLN A 363 6.89 -9.83 15.29
N VAL A 364 6.79 -9.30 14.08
CA VAL A 364 7.96 -9.04 13.21
C VAL A 364 8.92 -8.05 13.86
N MET A 365 8.41 -6.95 14.45
CA MET A 365 9.25 -5.99 15.17
C MET A 365 9.94 -6.61 16.39
N CYS A 366 9.22 -7.42 17.17
CA CYS A 366 9.77 -8.15 18.32
C CYS A 366 10.86 -9.14 17.91
N LEU A 367 10.65 -9.89 16.82
CA LEU A 367 11.64 -10.82 16.28
C LEU A 367 12.89 -10.06 15.82
N GLY A 368 12.72 -8.95 15.08
CA GLY A 368 13.83 -8.12 14.61
C GLY A 368 14.63 -7.47 15.72
N ALA A 369 13.95 -6.93 16.74
CA ALA A 369 14.59 -6.35 17.92
C ALA A 369 15.44 -7.38 18.67
N LYS A 370 14.90 -8.60 18.87
CA LYS A 370 15.63 -9.71 19.51
C LYS A 370 16.78 -10.22 18.64
N GLN A 371 16.55 -10.43 17.35
CA GLN A 371 17.56 -10.93 16.40
C GLN A 371 18.79 -10.03 16.36
N ASN A 372 18.59 -8.72 16.37
CA ASN A 372 19.67 -7.73 16.23
C ASN A 372 20.16 -7.17 17.56
N GLY A 373 19.69 -7.71 18.69
CA GLY A 373 20.21 -7.37 20.02
C GLY A 373 19.91 -5.94 20.48
N LEU A 374 18.72 -5.40 20.16
CA LEU A 374 18.27 -4.13 20.75
C LEU A 374 18.17 -4.27 22.29
N PRO A 375 18.34 -3.18 23.06
CA PRO A 375 18.29 -3.24 24.52
C PRO A 375 17.02 -3.91 25.04
N LEU A 376 17.17 -4.71 26.10
CA LEU A 376 16.09 -5.54 26.63
C LEU A 376 14.86 -4.71 27.02
N ASP A 377 15.07 -3.58 27.69
CA ASP A 377 13.98 -2.69 28.11
C ASP A 377 13.22 -2.09 26.92
N TYR A 378 13.93 -1.72 25.85
CA TYR A 378 13.31 -1.22 24.63
C TYR A 378 12.57 -2.32 23.86
N THR A 379 13.17 -3.52 23.80
CA THR A 379 12.53 -4.71 23.21
C THR A 379 11.23 -5.05 23.93
N ASN A 380 11.24 -5.02 25.27
CA ASN A 380 10.04 -5.23 26.08
C ASN A 380 8.99 -4.15 25.80
N LYS A 381 9.41 -2.88 25.67
CA LYS A 381 8.52 -1.77 25.31
C LYS A 381 7.83 -1.97 23.95
N ILE A 382 8.56 -2.42 22.92
CA ILE A 382 7.97 -2.76 21.62
C ILE A 382 6.97 -3.92 21.77
N CYS A 383 7.35 -4.98 22.47
CA CYS A 383 6.50 -6.18 22.57
C CYS A 383 5.27 -6.00 23.46
N ALA A 384 5.28 -4.99 24.33
CA ALA A 384 4.15 -4.59 25.15
C ALA A 384 3.13 -3.68 24.42
N VAL A 385 3.40 -3.25 23.18
CA VAL A 385 2.47 -2.43 22.41
C VAL A 385 1.13 -3.17 22.23
N GLU A 386 0.03 -2.46 22.52
CA GLU A 386 -1.32 -2.95 22.29
C GLU A 386 -1.59 -3.12 20.80
N THR A 387 -2.32 -4.20 20.47
CA THR A 387 -2.65 -4.54 19.10
C THR A 387 -4.16 -4.54 18.89
N ASN A 388 -4.58 -4.43 17.64
CA ASN A 388 -5.92 -4.80 17.26
C ASN A 388 -6.12 -6.34 17.37
N ASP A 389 -7.31 -6.80 17.00
CA ASP A 389 -7.74 -8.20 17.05
C ASP A 389 -7.53 -8.96 15.73
N TYR A 390 -6.71 -8.42 14.81
CA TYR A 390 -6.47 -9.05 13.52
C TYR A 390 -5.75 -10.39 13.68
N SER A 391 -6.38 -11.46 13.21
CA SER A 391 -5.88 -12.84 13.26
C SER A 391 -5.72 -13.49 11.89
N GLY A 392 -5.92 -12.70 10.83
CA GLY A 392 -5.71 -13.16 9.46
C GLY A 392 -4.21 -13.24 9.09
N PRO A 393 -3.91 -13.89 7.98
CA PRO A 393 -2.59 -13.89 7.36
C PRO A 393 -2.06 -12.52 6.96
N SER A 394 -0.74 -12.45 6.80
CA SER A 394 -0.06 -11.21 6.48
C SER A 394 1.30 -11.51 5.87
N VAL A 395 2.08 -10.46 5.63
CA VAL A 395 3.51 -10.56 5.28
C VAL A 395 4.31 -11.48 6.23
N LEU A 396 3.85 -11.67 7.48
CA LEU A 396 4.47 -12.62 8.41
C LEU A 396 4.55 -14.05 7.84
N ASP A 397 3.60 -14.47 7.01
CA ASP A 397 3.60 -15.81 6.42
C ASP A 397 4.74 -15.99 5.41
N ASP A 398 4.97 -14.99 4.56
CA ASP A 398 6.11 -14.97 3.63
C ASP A 398 7.45 -14.97 4.38
N ILE A 399 7.53 -14.21 5.49
CA ILE A 399 8.72 -14.17 6.35
C ILE A 399 8.96 -15.55 6.98
N ASN A 400 7.92 -16.19 7.50
CA ASN A 400 8.03 -17.51 8.11
C ASN A 400 8.52 -18.55 7.11
N ALA A 401 8.04 -18.52 5.86
CA ALA A 401 8.51 -19.41 4.80
C ALA A 401 10.02 -19.25 4.55
N VAL A 402 10.53 -18.01 4.50
CA VAL A 402 11.98 -17.75 4.35
C VAL A 402 12.77 -18.23 5.58
N MET A 403 12.26 -17.95 6.78
CA MET A 403 12.91 -18.39 8.03
C MET A 403 12.94 -19.92 8.15
N GLU A 404 11.95 -20.63 7.62
CA GLU A 404 11.94 -22.08 7.54
C GLU A 404 12.96 -22.60 6.52
N ASP A 405 13.07 -21.99 5.35
CA ASP A 405 14.04 -22.38 4.32
C ASP A 405 15.50 -22.17 4.79
N GLU A 406 15.78 -21.07 5.51
CA GLU A 406 17.12 -20.82 6.09
C GLU A 406 17.49 -21.83 7.19
N LYS A 407 16.54 -22.35 7.97
CA LYS A 407 16.81 -23.41 8.97
C LYS A 407 17.25 -24.73 8.34
N HIS A 408 16.87 -24.99 7.09
CA HIS A 408 17.23 -26.20 6.35
C HIS A 408 18.51 -26.03 5.52
N ARG A 409 19.05 -24.80 5.40
CA ARG A 409 20.35 -24.55 4.75
C ARG A 409 21.48 -24.55 5.77
N THR A 410 22.51 -25.35 5.52
CA THR A 410 23.79 -25.25 6.26
C THR A 410 24.38 -23.84 6.13
N PRO A 411 24.95 -23.25 7.19
CA PRO A 411 25.29 -21.83 7.21
C PRO A 411 26.42 -21.51 6.22
N HIS A 412 26.10 -20.76 5.16
CA HIS A 412 27.12 -20.09 4.36
C HIS A 412 27.62 -18.87 5.12
N ARG A 413 28.82 -18.99 5.66
CA ARG A 413 29.57 -17.92 6.31
C ARG A 413 29.87 -16.86 5.24
N CYS A 414 29.31 -15.65 5.39
CA CYS A 414 29.76 -14.47 4.66
C CYS A 414 31.24 -14.22 4.96
N THR A 415 32.14 -14.68 4.10
CA THR A 415 33.54 -14.25 4.11
C THR A 415 33.61 -12.90 3.44
N ALA A 416 33.87 -11.85 4.22
CA ALA A 416 34.32 -10.57 3.69
C ALA A 416 35.63 -10.83 2.91
N ARG A 417 35.62 -10.60 1.60
CA ARG A 417 36.86 -10.42 0.85
C ARG A 417 37.36 -9.02 1.13
N THR A 418 38.35 -8.92 1.99
CA THR A 418 39.25 -7.78 2.06
C THR A 418 40.24 -7.92 0.91
N THR A 419 40.17 -7.00 -0.06
CA THR A 419 41.30 -6.62 -0.91
C THR A 419 41.22 -5.13 -1.14
#